data_AF-A0A1B7HLX5-F1
#
_entry.id   AF-A0A1B7HLX5-F1
#
_cell.length_a   1.000
_cell.length_b   1.000
_cell.length_c   1.000
_cell.angle_alpha   90.00
_cell.angle_beta   90.00
_cell.angle_gamma   90.00
#
_symmetry.space_group_name_H-M   'P 1'
#
loop_
_entity.id
_entity.type
_entity.pdbx_description
1 polymer ?
#
loop_
_entity_poly.entity_id
_entity_poly.type
_entity_poly.pdbx_seq_one_letter_code
_entity_poly.pdbx_strand_id
1 'polypeptide(L)'
;MVVKGKNNIRKAFIAIADYFQGELVVEQGEMQVIEGAGNALVIMETLLHFLDEQGDSVETTRRATYVFRQEPDGRWLCTIDNSYGTSLLDSDA
;
A
#
# COMPACT_ATOMS: atom_id res chain seq x y z
N MET A 1 -9.91 7.59 3.58
CA MET A 1 -9.58 7.98 4.98
C MET A 1 -8.06 8.04 5.13
N VAL A 2 -7.51 9.09 5.74
CA VAL A 2 -6.05 9.25 5.95
C VAL A 2 -5.69 8.90 7.40
N VAL A 3 -4.72 8.01 7.60
CA VAL A 3 -4.22 7.59 8.92
C VAL A 3 -2.82 8.14 9.14
N LYS A 4 -2.55 8.71 10.33
CA LYS A 4 -1.25 9.33 10.66
C LYS A 4 -0.73 8.84 12.01
N GLY A 5 0.59 8.69 12.10
CA GLY A 5 1.31 8.30 13.32
C GLY A 5 1.35 6.78 13.53
N LYS A 6 2.50 6.27 14.00
CA LYS A 6 2.79 4.82 14.11
C LYS A 6 1.71 4.02 14.85
N ASN A 7 1.16 4.56 15.93
CA ASN A 7 0.13 3.88 16.72
C ASN A 7 -1.19 3.70 15.95
N ASN A 8 -1.64 4.72 15.23
CA ASN A 8 -2.87 4.63 14.46
C ASN A 8 -2.68 3.76 13.22
N ILE A 9 -1.51 3.85 12.57
CA ILE A 9 -1.14 2.98 11.46
C ILE A 9 -1.16 1.51 11.92
N ARG A 10 -0.57 1.18 13.07
CA ARG A 10 -0.62 -0.17 13.65
C ARG A 10 -2.05 -0.66 13.84
N LYS A 11 -2.93 0.18 14.41
CA LYS A 11 -4.35 -0.17 14.61
C LYS A 11 -5.06 -0.42 13.28
N ALA A 12 -4.77 0.39 12.26
CA ALA A 12 -5.34 0.22 10.93
C ALA A 12 -4.89 -1.11 10.30
N PHE A 13 -3.61 -1.47 10.39
CA PHE A 13 -3.13 -2.76 9.88
C PHE A 13 -3.79 -3.96 10.56
N ILE A 14 -4.01 -3.90 11.88
CA ILE A 14 -4.74 -4.96 12.61
C ILE A 14 -6.17 -5.08 12.07
N ALA A 15 -6.89 -3.96 11.96
CA ALA A 15 -8.26 -3.96 11.45
C ALA A 15 -8.36 -4.46 10.00
N ILE A 16 -7.36 -4.17 9.15
CA ILE A 16 -7.29 -4.68 7.78
C ILE A 16 -7.07 -6.19 7.77
N ALA A 17 -6.14 -6.69 8.60
CA ALA A 17 -5.88 -8.13 8.70
C ALA A 17 -7.13 -8.89 9.19
N ASP A 18 -7.85 -8.35 10.17
CA ASP A 18 -9.11 -8.89 10.66
C ASP A 18 -10.20 -8.89 9.58
N TYR A 19 -10.30 -7.81 8.78
CA TYR A 19 -11.26 -7.71 7.68
C TYR A 19 -11.05 -8.79 6.62
N PHE A 20 -9.80 -9.05 6.23
CA PHE A 20 -9.47 -10.11 5.27
C PHE A 20 -9.34 -11.50 5.90
N GLN A 21 -9.64 -11.64 7.20
CA GLN A 21 -9.53 -12.90 7.95
C GLN A 21 -8.16 -13.60 7.85
N GLY A 22 -7.10 -12.84 7.54
CA GLY A 22 -5.76 -13.39 7.27
C GLY A 22 -5.59 -14.09 5.92
N GLU A 23 -6.59 -14.09 5.05
CA GLU A 23 -6.61 -14.79 3.75
C GLU A 23 -6.19 -13.88 2.57
N LEU A 24 -5.74 -12.64 2.85
CA LEU A 24 -5.22 -11.76 1.80
C LEU A 24 -3.84 -12.23 1.33
N VAL A 25 -3.78 -12.73 0.11
CA VAL A 25 -2.53 -13.02 -0.59
C VAL A 25 -2.16 -11.80 -1.43
N VAL A 26 -0.91 -11.37 -1.28
CA VAL A 26 -0.36 -10.19 -1.96
C VAL A 26 0.84 -10.62 -2.79
N GLU A 27 0.74 -10.45 -4.11
CA GLU A 27 1.84 -10.70 -5.03
C GLU A 27 2.37 -9.40 -5.63
N GLN A 28 3.68 -9.37 -5.86
CA GLN A 28 4.36 -8.23 -6.45
C GLN A 28 4.28 -8.32 -7.98
N GLY A 29 3.79 -7.26 -8.62
CA GLY A 29 3.83 -7.08 -10.08
C GLY A 29 5.01 -6.22 -10.53
N GLU A 30 4.83 -5.43 -11.58
CA GLU A 30 5.84 -4.49 -12.03
C GLU A 30 6.13 -3.42 -10.96
N MET A 31 7.40 -3.03 -10.82
CA MET A 31 7.83 -2.01 -9.87
C MET A 31 8.87 -1.09 -10.50
N GLN A 32 8.68 0.21 -10.31
CA GLN A 32 9.59 1.26 -10.73
C GLN A 32 9.97 2.12 -9.51
N VAL A 33 11.27 2.38 -9.36
CA VAL A 33 11.81 3.22 -8.29
C VAL A 33 12.43 4.47 -8.91
N ILE A 34 11.95 5.64 -8.49
CA ILE A 34 12.41 6.94 -8.96
C ILE A 34 13.04 7.66 -7.76
N GLU A 35 14.37 7.67 -7.71
CA GLU A 35 15.13 8.29 -6.62
C GLU A 35 15.49 9.75 -6.95
N GLY A 36 15.41 10.62 -5.93
CA GLY A 36 15.77 12.02 -6.07
C GLY A 36 15.79 12.76 -4.73
N ALA A 37 16.81 13.58 -4.52
CA ALA A 37 16.93 14.49 -3.36
C ALA A 37 16.69 13.80 -2.00
N GLY A 38 17.26 12.61 -1.78
CA GLY A 38 17.12 11.85 -0.53
C GLY A 38 15.74 11.23 -0.32
N ASN A 39 14.90 11.20 -1.36
CA ASN A 39 13.63 10.50 -1.37
C ASN A 39 13.58 9.50 -2.53
N ALA A 40 12.67 8.53 -2.43
CA ALA A 40 12.35 7.60 -3.50
C ALA A 40 10.83 7.52 -3.64
N LEU A 41 10.34 7.75 -4.86
CA LEU A 41 8.99 7.41 -5.25
C LEU A 41 9.00 5.98 -5.80
N VAL A 42 8.23 5.10 -5.17
CA VAL A 42 8.03 3.73 -5.64
C VAL A 42 6.64 3.67 -6.27
N ILE A 43 6.58 3.29 -7.54
CA ILE A 43 5.34 2.99 -8.25
C ILE A 43 5.32 1.49 -8.46
N MET A 44 4.30 0.81 -7.95
CA MET A 44 4.26 -0.65 -8.05
C MET A 44 2.86 -1.20 -8.30
N GLU A 45 2.81 -2.25 -9.08
CA GLU A 45 1.67 -3.12 -9.19
C GLU A 45 1.65 -4.12 -8.04
N THR A 46 0.47 -4.30 -7.47
CA THR A 46 0.22 -5.26 -6.40
C THR A 46 -1.00 -6.08 -6.80
N LEU A 47 -0.80 -7.37 -7.01
CA LEU A 47 -1.88 -8.30 -7.31
C LEU A 47 -2.43 -8.81 -5.97
N LEU A 48 -3.73 -8.67 -5.78
CA LEU A 48 -4.43 -9.04 -4.56
C LEU A 48 -5.36 -10.21 -4.86
N HIS A 49 -5.25 -11.24 -4.04
CA HIS A 49 -6.15 -12.39 -4.04
C HIS A 49 -6.75 -12.51 -2.64
N PHE A 50 -8.08 -12.46 -2.54
CA PHE A 50 -8.79 -12.59 -1.26
C PHE A 50 -10.20 -13.12 -1.47
N LEU A 51 -10.85 -13.55 -0.40
CA LEU A 51 -12.27 -13.93 -0.43
C LEU A 51 -13.15 -12.71 -0.09
N ASP A 52 -14.20 -12.49 -0.86
CA ASP A 52 -15.21 -11.48 -0.50
C ASP A 52 -16.13 -11.94 0.65
N GLU A 53 -17.13 -11.12 0.99
CA GLU A 53 -18.06 -11.41 2.08
C GLU A 53 -18.94 -12.65 1.81
N GLN A 54 -19.06 -13.07 0.55
CA GLN A 54 -19.81 -14.24 0.11
C GLN A 54 -18.93 -15.50 0.08
N GLY A 55 -17.61 -15.34 0.24
CA GLY A 55 -16.61 -16.42 0.17
C GLY A 55 -16.15 -16.70 -1.26
N ASP A 56 -16.46 -15.83 -2.21
CA ASP A 56 -16.01 -15.96 -3.59
C ASP A 56 -14.59 -15.40 -3.75
N SER A 57 -13.79 -16.04 -4.59
CA SER A 57 -12.40 -15.63 -4.85
C SER A 57 -12.38 -14.36 -5.71
N VAL A 58 -11.77 -13.31 -5.18
CA VAL A 58 -11.56 -12.03 -5.86
C VAL A 58 -10.09 -11.86 -6.21
N GLU A 59 -9.84 -11.51 -7.48
CA GLU A 59 -8.54 -11.11 -8.00
C GLU A 59 -8.60 -9.67 -8.49
N THR A 60 -7.69 -8.83 -8.01
CA THR A 60 -7.59 -7.44 -8.48
C THR A 60 -6.16 -6.93 -8.44
N THR A 61 -5.82 -6.07 -9.38
CA THR A 61 -4.53 -5.36 -9.39
C THR A 61 -4.71 -3.94 -8.84
N ARG A 62 -3.80 -3.52 -7.97
CA ARG A 62 -3.65 -2.12 -7.54
C ARG A 62 -2.35 -1.55 -8.06
N ARG A 63 -2.35 -0.26 -8.35
CA ARG A 63 -1.15 0.51 -8.71
C ARG A 63 -0.85 1.48 -7.58
N ALA A 64 0.01 1.06 -6.66
CA ALA A 64 0.38 1.81 -5.48
C ALA A 64 1.46 2.86 -5.76
N THR A 65 1.48 3.91 -4.94
CA THR A 65 2.56 4.90 -4.92
C THR A 65 3.06 5.06 -3.49
N TYR A 66 4.33 4.74 -3.24
CA TYR A 66 4.95 4.90 -1.93
C TYR A 66 6.05 5.95 -1.97
N VAL A 67 6.23 6.67 -0.87
CA VAL A 67 7.34 7.62 -0.72
C VAL A 67 8.23 7.18 0.43
N PHE A 68 9.48 6.89 0.10
CA PHE A 68 10.52 6.59 1.07
C PHE A 68 11.46 7.78 1.20
N ARG A 69 11.97 7.99 2.41
CA ARG A 69 13.03 8.95 2.71
C ARG A 69 14.27 8.20 3.18
N GLN A 70 15.42 8.62 2.68
CA GLN A 70 16.70 8.14 3.18
C GLN A 70 17.06 8.90 4.46
N GLU A 71 17.28 8.17 5.53
CA GLU A 71 17.73 8.71 6.81
C GLU A 71 19.25 8.92 6.81
N PRO A 72 19.80 9.74 7.73
CA PRO A 72 21.23 10.01 7.81
C PRO A 72 22.10 8.75 8.01
N ASP A 73 21.52 7.68 8.54
CA ASP A 73 22.18 6.38 8.73
C ASP A 73 22.09 5.46 7.49
N GLY A 74 21.56 5.96 6.38
CA GLY A 74 21.44 5.26 5.11
C GLY A 74 20.18 4.38 4.97
N ARG A 75 19.36 4.24 6.01
CA ARG A 75 18.11 3.46 5.93
C ARG A 75 17.04 4.21 5.17
N TRP A 76 16.23 3.47 4.42
CA TRP A 76 15.02 4.00 3.79
C TRP A 76 13.79 3.76 4.68
N LEU A 77 13.08 4.83 5.04
CA LEU A 77 11.84 4.75 5.81
C LEU A 77 10.66 5.17 4.94
N CYS A 78 9.59 4.37 4.97
CA CYS A 78 8.32 4.75 4.35
C CYS A 78 7.74 5.96 5.09
N THR A 79 7.50 7.04 4.34
CA THR A 79 6.91 8.29 4.83
C THR A 79 5.48 8.49 4.33
N ILE A 80 5.13 7.89 3.19
CA ILE A 80 3.77 7.83 2.64
C ILE A 80 3.52 6.41 2.12
N ASP A 81 2.53 5.74 2.72
CA ASP A 81 1.99 4.46 2.26
C ASP A 81 0.64 4.73 1.56
N ASN A 82 0.63 4.76 0.23
CA ASN A 82 -0.58 4.92 -0.58
C ASN A 82 -0.73 3.73 -1.55
N SER A 83 -1.37 2.68 -1.08
CA SER A 83 -1.69 1.48 -1.86
C SER A 83 -2.71 1.70 -2.98
N TYR A 84 -3.36 2.86 -3.04
CA TYR A 84 -4.33 3.24 -4.08
C TYR A 84 -3.70 4.00 -5.25
N GLY A 85 -2.49 4.53 -5.07
CA GLY A 85 -1.83 5.37 -6.06
C GLY A 85 -2.68 6.57 -6.48
N THR A 86 -2.76 6.80 -7.79
CA THR A 86 -3.56 7.90 -8.35
C THR A 86 -5.05 7.60 -8.40
N SER A 87 -5.49 6.35 -8.17
CA SER A 87 -6.93 6.02 -8.14
C SER A 87 -7.68 6.65 -6.98
N LEU A 88 -6.98 7.29 -6.03
CA LEU A 88 -7.59 8.22 -5.09
C LEU A 88 -8.36 9.38 -5.77
N LEU A 89 -8.03 9.71 -7.02
CA LEU A 89 -8.73 10.75 -7.80
C LEU A 89 -9.98 10.23 -8.52
N ASP A 90 -10.12 8.91 -8.65
CA ASP A 90 -11.19 8.30 -9.43
C ASP A 90 -12.53 8.30 -8.65
N SER A 91 -12.51 8.63 -7.36
CA SER A 91 -13.68 8.60 -6.46
C SER A 91 -14.54 9.87 -6.42
N ASP A 92 -14.29 10.83 -7.33
CA ASP A 92 -15.05 12.08 -7.47
C ASP A 92 -15.78 12.21 -8.84
N ALA A 93 -16.06 11.11 -9.54
CA ALA A 93 -16.84 11.08 -10.80
C ALA A 93 -18.19 10.37 -10.65
#